data_AF-A0A3A0EWQ0-F1
#
_entry.id   AF-A0A3A0EWQ0-F1
#
_cell.length_a   1.000
_cell.length_b   1.000
_cell.length_c   1.000
_cell.angle_alpha   90.00
_cell.angle_beta   90.00
_cell.angle_gamma   90.00
#
_symmetry.space_group_name_H-M   'P 1'
#
loop_
_entity.id
_entity.type
_entity.pdbx_description
1 polymer ?
#
loop_
_entity_poly.entity_id
_entity_poly.type
_entity_poly.pdbx_seq_one_letter_code
_entity_poly.pdbx_strand_id
1 'polypeptide(L)'
;MTDAYAPLDAALDSLADFGPELRNGMTSHVPMVAEALCALGRPEAVLPWVGKQRAGILPWPAPVAPIEPSRWRGALSQESRFADWRALFAAELARAPWRAVLARWVERLAPGLCAAATHGVIRTGHAVRALAAG
;
A
#
# COMPACT_ATOMS: atom_id res chain seq x y z
N MET A 1 -7.04 10.03 17.77
CA MET A 1 -7.01 10.43 16.35
C MET A 1 -8.02 11.55 16.16
N THR A 2 -7.61 12.70 15.64
CA THR A 2 -8.53 13.82 15.38
C THR A 2 -9.52 13.46 14.27
N ASP A 3 -10.72 14.04 14.32
CA ASP A 3 -11.77 13.93 13.29
C ASP A 3 -11.25 14.14 11.85
N ALA A 4 -10.15 14.89 11.72
CA ALA A 4 -9.45 15.18 10.47
C ALA A 4 -8.92 13.95 9.69
N TYR A 5 -8.74 12.79 10.31
CA TYR A 5 -8.27 11.58 9.62
C TYR A 5 -9.36 10.53 9.38
N ALA A 6 -10.59 10.73 9.88
CA ALA A 6 -11.68 9.78 9.66
C ALA A 6 -11.98 9.53 8.16
N PRO A 7 -11.91 10.52 7.25
CA PRO A 7 -12.09 10.26 5.82
C PRO A 7 -10.96 9.45 5.18
N LEU A 8 -9.78 9.37 5.80
CA LEU A 8 -8.66 8.59 5.27
C LEU A 8 -8.97 7.10 5.33
N ASP A 9 -9.50 6.59 6.44
CA ASP A 9 -9.85 5.17 6.57
C ASP A 9 -10.89 4.77 5.53
N ALA A 10 -11.97 5.54 5.39
CA ALA A 10 -12.99 5.32 4.37
C ALA A 10 -12.42 5.39 2.93
N ALA A 11 -11.45 6.28 2.69
CA ALA A 11 -10.75 6.34 1.41
C ALA A 11 -9.90 5.09 1.16
N LEU A 12 -9.11 4.64 2.14
CA LEU A 12 -8.29 3.43 2.04
C LEU A 12 -9.13 2.18 1.81
N ASP A 13 -10.22 2.02 2.56
CA ASP A 13 -11.17 0.91 2.38
C ASP A 13 -11.71 0.87 0.95
N SER A 14 -12.10 2.03 0.44
CA SER A 14 -12.63 2.15 -0.91
C SER A 14 -11.61 1.92 -2.03
N LEU A 15 -10.31 1.93 -1.69
CA LEU A 15 -9.20 1.67 -2.58
C LEU A 15 -8.65 0.24 -2.44
N ALA A 16 -9.12 -0.54 -1.47
CA ALA A 16 -8.56 -1.86 -1.14
C ALA A 16 -8.61 -2.85 -2.31
N ASP A 17 -9.57 -2.69 -3.22
CA ASP A 17 -9.73 -3.55 -4.41
C ASP A 17 -8.91 -3.08 -5.62
N PHE A 18 -8.22 -1.94 -5.52
CA PHE A 18 -7.40 -1.39 -6.58
C PHE A 18 -5.92 -1.70 -6.37
N GLY A 19 -5.25 -2.06 -7.46
CA GLY A 19 -3.82 -2.28 -7.50
C GLY A 19 -3.02 -0.99 -7.38
N PRO A 20 -1.68 -1.10 -7.32
CA PRO A 20 -0.80 0.04 -7.13
C PRO A 20 -0.59 0.89 -8.40
N GLU A 21 -1.15 0.50 -9.55
CA GLU A 21 -0.82 1.05 -10.87
C GLU A 21 -1.99 1.77 -11.54
N LEU A 22 -1.64 2.68 -12.44
CA LEU A 22 -2.55 3.46 -13.27
C LEU A 22 -2.53 2.93 -14.70
N ARG A 23 -3.62 3.15 -15.45
CA ARG A 23 -3.75 2.75 -16.87
C ARG A 23 -2.67 3.32 -17.79
N ASN A 24 -2.02 4.40 -17.39
CA ASN A 24 -0.95 5.06 -18.14
C ASN A 24 0.46 4.52 -17.81
N GLY A 25 0.56 3.42 -17.07
CA GLY A 25 1.84 2.81 -16.68
C GLY A 25 2.54 3.51 -15.51
N MET A 26 1.91 4.50 -14.87
CA MET A 26 2.44 5.13 -13.67
C MET A 26 1.92 4.48 -12.39
N THR A 27 2.59 4.74 -11.27
CA THR A 27 2.16 4.26 -9.95
C THR A 27 1.11 5.18 -9.33
N SER A 28 0.02 4.60 -8.81
CA SER A 28 -1.07 5.35 -8.16
C SER A 28 -0.59 6.00 -6.87
N HIS A 29 -0.78 7.32 -6.77
CA HIS A 29 -0.49 8.11 -5.57
C HIS A 29 -1.74 8.43 -4.75
N VAL A 30 -2.90 7.93 -5.16
CA VAL A 30 -4.20 8.25 -4.57
C VAL A 30 -4.23 8.11 -3.03
N PRO A 31 -3.75 7.01 -2.40
CA PRO A 31 -3.75 6.91 -0.95
C PRO A 31 -2.85 7.96 -0.26
N MET A 32 -1.73 8.33 -0.88
CA MET A 32 -0.80 9.34 -0.32
C MET A 32 -1.39 10.75 -0.43
N VAL A 33 -2.11 11.05 -1.51
CA VAL A 33 -2.82 12.33 -1.65
C VAL A 33 -3.99 12.43 -0.68
N ALA A 34 -4.72 11.34 -0.43
CA ALA A 34 -5.76 11.30 0.59
C ALA A 34 -5.19 11.68 1.98
N GLU A 35 -4.07 11.08 2.37
CA GLU A 35 -3.40 11.43 3.62
C GLU A 35 -2.88 12.89 3.63
N ALA A 36 -2.34 13.37 2.50
CA ALA A 36 -1.88 14.75 2.38
C ALA A 36 -3.02 15.76 2.55
N LEU A 37 -4.21 15.47 2.02
CA LEU A 37 -5.39 16.33 2.22
C LEU A 37 -5.80 16.39 3.70
N CYS A 38 -5.78 15.27 4.43
CA CYS A 38 -5.98 15.25 5.88
C CYS A 38 -4.93 16.10 6.60
N ALA A 39 -3.65 15.90 6.27
CA ALA A 39 -2.53 16.64 6.88
C ALA A 39 -2.59 18.15 6.61
N LEU A 40 -3.16 18.56 5.47
CA LEU A 40 -3.37 19.96 5.10
C LEU A 40 -4.67 20.56 5.69
N GLY A 41 -5.38 19.83 6.54
CA GLY A 41 -6.63 20.30 7.14
C GLY A 41 -7.80 20.38 6.16
N ARG A 42 -7.80 19.52 5.12
CA ARG A 42 -8.84 19.43 4.08
C ARG A 42 -9.54 18.05 4.06
N PRO A 43 -9.99 17.51 5.21
CA PRO A 43 -10.61 16.18 5.27
C PRO A 43 -11.84 16.03 4.37
N GLU A 44 -12.60 17.11 4.17
CA GLU A 44 -13.80 17.14 3.35
C GLU A 44 -13.52 16.94 1.85
N ALA A 45 -12.29 17.20 1.41
CA ALA A 45 -11.89 17.03 0.01
C ALA A 45 -11.50 15.58 -0.33
N VAL A 46 -11.26 14.72 0.66
CA VAL A 46 -10.70 13.38 0.49
C VAL A 46 -11.60 12.49 -0.38
N LEU A 47 -12.82 12.21 0.07
CA LEU A 47 -13.71 11.28 -0.62
C LEU A 47 -14.12 11.77 -2.03
N PRO A 48 -14.48 13.05 -2.25
CA PRO A 48 -14.76 13.56 -3.58
C PRO A 48 -13.57 13.49 -4.53
N TRP A 49 -12.35 13.75 -4.03
CA TRP A 49 -11.15 13.67 -4.86
C TRP A 49 -10.82 12.21 -5.20
N VAL A 50 -10.81 11.31 -4.21
CA VAL A 50 -10.55 9.87 -4.42
C VAL A 50 -11.54 9.29 -5.42
N GLY A 51 -12.84 9.59 -5.28
CA GLY A 51 -13.87 9.13 -6.21
C GLY A 51 -13.59 9.47 -7.67
N LYS A 52 -13.06 10.68 -7.95
CA LYS A 52 -12.67 11.10 -9.30
C LYS A 52 -11.45 10.35 -9.83
N GLN A 53 -10.49 10.03 -8.96
CA GLN A 53 -9.23 9.38 -9.38
C GLN A 53 -9.38 7.88 -9.66
N ARG A 54 -10.36 7.20 -9.05
CA ARG A 54 -10.52 5.73 -9.17
C ARG A 54 -10.62 5.23 -10.61
N ALA A 55 -11.20 6.01 -11.53
CA ALA A 55 -11.35 5.61 -12.93
C ALA A 55 -10.00 5.29 -13.63
N GLY A 56 -8.92 5.92 -13.17
CA GLY A 56 -7.57 5.72 -13.73
C GLY A 56 -6.78 4.58 -13.10
N ILE A 57 -7.24 4.02 -11.97
CA ILE A 57 -6.50 2.98 -11.21
C ILE A 57 -6.86 1.61 -11.76
N LEU A 58 -5.84 0.77 -11.95
CA LEU A 58 -6.01 -0.62 -12.36
C LEU A 58 -6.44 -1.49 -11.17
N PRO A 59 -7.22 -2.56 -11.38
CA PRO A 59 -7.45 -3.56 -10.34
C PRO A 59 -6.14 -4.28 -9.99
N TRP A 60 -6.16 -5.08 -8.93
CA TRP A 60 -5.06 -6.01 -8.68
C TRP A 60 -4.89 -7.00 -9.85
N PRO A 61 -3.65 -7.41 -10.18
CA PRO A 61 -3.45 -8.53 -11.08
C PRO A 61 -4.05 -9.82 -10.48
N ALA A 62 -4.38 -10.79 -11.33
CA ALA A 62 -4.78 -12.10 -10.86
C ALA A 62 -3.63 -12.76 -10.07
N PRO A 63 -3.90 -13.46 -8.96
CA PRO A 63 -2.89 -14.26 -8.27
C PRO A 63 -2.28 -15.29 -9.22
N VAL A 64 -0.96 -15.48 -9.15
CA VAL A 64 -0.26 -16.45 -10.00
C VAL A 64 0.01 -17.73 -9.22
N ALA A 65 0.56 -17.59 -8.01
CA ALA A 65 0.85 -18.71 -7.10
C ALA A 65 1.28 -18.19 -5.73
N PRO A 66 0.98 -18.88 -4.62
CA PRO A 66 1.45 -18.47 -3.29
C PRO A 66 2.97 -18.24 -3.22
N ILE A 67 3.40 -17.16 -2.55
CA ILE A 67 4.82 -16.96 -2.24
C ILE A 67 5.15 -17.75 -0.97
N GLU A 68 6.08 -18.70 -1.07
CA GLU A 68 6.64 -19.35 0.10
C GLU A 68 7.57 -18.36 0.86
N PRO A 69 7.36 -18.09 2.15
CA PRO A 69 8.17 -17.12 2.91
C PRO A 69 9.67 -17.42 2.94
N SER A 70 10.08 -18.67 2.70
CA SER A 70 11.49 -19.09 2.62
C SER A 70 12.10 -18.88 1.22
N ARG A 71 11.28 -18.83 0.15
CA ARG A 71 11.69 -18.74 -1.26
C ARG A 71 11.23 -17.45 -1.97
N TRP A 72 10.89 -16.43 -1.18
CA TRP A 72 10.34 -15.16 -1.65
C TRP A 72 11.14 -14.45 -2.75
N ARG A 73 12.46 -14.63 -2.80
CA ARG A 73 13.34 -13.97 -3.79
C ARG A 73 12.93 -14.29 -5.23
N GLY A 74 12.39 -15.48 -5.48
CA GLY A 74 11.91 -15.89 -6.80
C GLY A 74 10.71 -15.09 -7.31
N ALA A 75 10.05 -14.30 -6.46
CA ALA A 75 8.91 -13.45 -6.81
C ALA A 75 9.27 -11.95 -6.94
N LEU A 76 10.56 -11.60 -6.86
CA LEU A 76 11.01 -10.22 -7.08
C LEU A 76 10.91 -9.82 -8.56
N SER A 77 10.79 -8.51 -8.79
CA SER A 77 10.79 -7.89 -10.13
C SER A 77 9.72 -8.42 -11.08
N GLN A 78 8.59 -8.86 -10.55
CA GLN A 78 7.46 -9.41 -11.30
C GLN A 78 6.16 -8.71 -10.87
N GLU A 79 5.72 -7.71 -11.63
CA GLU A 79 4.51 -6.93 -11.33
C GLU A 79 3.24 -7.79 -11.29
N SER A 80 3.18 -8.83 -12.14
CA SER A 80 2.10 -9.83 -12.14
C SER A 80 1.93 -10.55 -10.80
N ARG A 81 2.95 -10.54 -9.94
CA ARG A 81 2.97 -11.20 -8.62
C ARG A 81 2.47 -10.29 -7.49
N PHE A 82 2.04 -9.05 -7.75
CA PHE A 82 1.62 -8.13 -6.69
C PHE A 82 0.49 -8.67 -5.80
N ALA A 83 -0.48 -9.37 -6.38
CA ALA A 83 -1.55 -10.01 -5.60
C ALA A 83 -1.00 -11.12 -4.68
N ASP A 84 0.01 -11.87 -5.11
CA ASP A 84 0.66 -12.90 -4.30
C ASP A 84 1.46 -12.29 -3.14
N TRP A 85 2.14 -11.15 -3.38
CA TRP A 85 2.79 -10.37 -2.33
C TRP A 85 1.79 -9.82 -1.31
N ARG A 86 0.66 -9.26 -1.77
CA ARG A 86 -0.43 -8.81 -0.87
C ARG A 86 -0.94 -9.96 -0.01
N ALA A 87 -1.18 -11.14 -0.59
CA ALA A 87 -1.65 -12.31 0.13
C ALA A 87 -0.63 -12.80 1.19
N LEU A 88 0.66 -12.83 0.83
CA LEU A 88 1.74 -13.17 1.77
C LEU A 88 1.74 -12.21 2.98
N PHE A 89 1.74 -10.90 2.73
CA PHE A 89 1.78 -9.91 3.81
C PHE A 89 0.51 -9.94 4.66
N ALA A 90 -0.66 -10.15 4.07
CA ALA A 90 -1.90 -10.35 4.84
C ALA A 90 -1.80 -11.56 5.78
N ALA A 91 -1.26 -12.69 5.29
CA ALA A 91 -1.08 -13.88 6.11
C ALA A 91 -0.03 -13.69 7.22
N GLU A 92 1.06 -12.96 6.95
CA GLU A 92 2.08 -12.62 7.95
C GLU A 92 1.51 -11.68 9.03
N LEU A 93 0.76 -10.65 8.64
CA LEU A 93 0.12 -9.68 9.55
C LEU A 93 -0.99 -10.31 10.39
N ALA A 94 -1.67 -11.34 9.90
CA ALA A 94 -2.64 -12.11 10.68
C ALA A 94 -2.00 -12.99 11.76
N ARG A 95 -0.70 -13.32 11.63
CA ARG A 95 0.01 -14.27 12.52
C ARG A 95 0.95 -13.60 13.52
N ALA A 96 1.35 -12.36 13.26
CA ALA A 96 2.32 -11.67 14.10
C ALA A 96 2.02 -10.15 14.16
N PRO A 97 2.43 -9.47 15.24
CA PRO A 97 2.30 -8.02 15.33
C PRO A 97 2.99 -7.32 14.15
N TRP A 98 2.37 -6.26 13.63
CA TRP A 98 2.86 -5.55 12.45
C TRP A 98 4.32 -5.09 12.59
N ARG A 99 4.75 -4.69 13.81
CA ARG A 99 6.14 -4.29 14.08
C ARG A 99 7.14 -5.40 13.83
N ALA A 100 6.80 -6.64 14.19
CA ALA A 100 7.64 -7.81 13.98
C ALA A 100 7.71 -8.20 12.50
N VAL A 101 6.58 -8.12 11.80
CA VAL A 101 6.52 -8.35 10.34
C VAL A 101 7.34 -7.29 9.61
N LEU A 102 7.17 -6.01 9.95
CA LEU A 102 7.94 -4.90 9.38
C LEU A 102 9.45 -5.09 9.57
N ALA A 103 9.91 -5.32 10.80
CA ALA A 103 11.34 -5.49 11.09
C ALA A 103 11.97 -6.60 10.23
N ARG A 104 11.29 -7.75 10.13
CA ARG A 104 11.74 -8.89 9.31
C ARG A 104 11.85 -8.55 7.83
N TRP A 105 10.87 -7.84 7.28
CA TRP A 105 10.79 -7.60 5.84
C TRP A 105 11.57 -6.38 5.38
N VAL A 106 11.74 -5.36 6.23
CA VAL A 106 12.61 -4.22 5.94
C VAL A 106 14.05 -4.69 5.71
N GLU A 107 14.59 -5.54 6.58
CA GLU A 107 15.93 -6.09 6.41
C GLU A 107 16.06 -6.86 5.08
N ARG A 108 15.08 -7.72 4.77
CA ARG A 108 15.08 -8.55 3.55
C ARG A 108 14.98 -7.73 2.27
N LEU A 109 14.19 -6.66 2.26
CA LEU A 109 13.89 -5.86 1.09
C LEU A 109 14.76 -4.60 0.96
N ALA A 110 15.55 -4.25 1.99
CA ALA A 110 16.45 -3.10 2.00
C ALA A 110 17.39 -3.02 0.78
N PRO A 111 17.95 -4.11 0.24
CA PRO A 111 18.78 -4.02 -0.97
C PRO A 111 18.04 -3.45 -2.19
N GLY A 112 16.71 -3.58 -2.24
CA GLY A 112 15.84 -3.06 -3.29
C GLY A 112 15.20 -1.71 -2.96
N LEU A 113 15.69 -0.96 -1.97
CA LEU A 113 15.06 0.27 -1.47
C LEU A 113 14.73 1.29 -2.58
N CYS A 114 15.63 1.45 -3.54
CA CYS A 114 15.49 2.39 -4.65
C CYS A 114 14.66 1.84 -5.83
N ALA A 115 14.24 0.57 -5.78
CA ALA A 115 13.43 -0.02 -6.83
C ALA A 115 12.09 0.71 -6.96
N ALA A 116 11.56 0.73 -8.18
CA ALA A 116 10.30 1.38 -8.52
C ALA A 116 10.22 2.81 -7.93
N ALA A 117 11.27 3.63 -8.14
CA ALA A 117 11.33 5.01 -7.66
C ALA A 117 10.96 5.18 -6.16
N THR A 118 11.41 4.26 -5.30
CA THR A 118 11.21 4.29 -3.83
C THR A 118 9.75 4.13 -3.35
N HIS A 119 8.79 3.82 -4.23
CA HIS A 119 7.37 3.73 -3.84
C HIS A 119 7.11 2.74 -2.71
N GLY A 120 7.84 1.61 -2.68
CA GLY A 120 7.69 0.60 -1.64
C GLY A 120 7.97 1.14 -0.24
N VAL A 121 9.10 1.82 -0.05
CA VAL A 121 9.46 2.39 1.26
C VAL A 121 8.59 3.59 1.63
N ILE A 122 8.25 4.45 0.66
CA ILE A 122 7.39 5.61 0.90
C ILE A 122 6.03 5.13 1.43
N ARG A 123 5.34 4.23 0.70
CA ARG A 123 4.03 3.70 1.10
C ARG A 123 4.08 2.95 2.43
N THR A 124 5.13 2.18 2.67
CA THR A 124 5.32 1.49 3.96
C THR A 124 5.49 2.51 5.10
N GLY A 125 6.25 3.58 4.88
CA GLY A 125 6.41 4.66 5.86
C GLY A 125 5.10 5.36 6.21
N HIS A 126 4.25 5.65 5.21
CA HIS A 126 2.90 6.17 5.42
C HIS A 126 2.05 5.22 6.29
N ALA A 127 2.03 3.93 5.96
CA ALA A 127 1.29 2.93 6.75
C ALA A 127 1.81 2.83 8.20
N VAL A 128 3.14 2.82 8.40
CA VAL A 128 3.74 2.77 9.74
C VAL A 128 3.40 4.01 10.55
N ARG A 129 3.41 5.21 9.94
CA ARG A 129 3.02 6.44 10.61
C ARG A 129 1.56 6.40 11.06
N ALA A 130 0.65 5.94 10.20
CA ALA A 130 -0.76 5.80 10.53
C ALA A 130 -0.98 4.80 11.67
N LEU A 131 -0.38 3.60 11.58
CA LEU A 131 -0.49 2.55 12.59
C LEU A 131 0.16 2.92 13.94
N ALA A 132 1.15 3.80 13.96
CA ALA A 132 1.80 4.24 15.20
C ALA A 132 1.07 5.40 15.88
N ALA A 133 0.14 6.06 15.19
CA ALA A 133 -0.66 7.16 15.72
C ALA A 133 -2.00 6.71 16.33
N GLY A 134 -2.39 5.46 16.11
CA GLY A 134 -3.52 4.77 16.77
C GLY A 134 -3.07 3.97 17.98
#